data_AF-A0A0C9Y9C3-F1
#
_entry.id   AF-A0A0C9Y9C3-F1
#
_cell.length_a   1.000
_cell.length_b   1.000
_cell.length_c   1.000
_cell.angle_alpha   90.00
_cell.angle_beta   90.00
_cell.angle_gamma   90.00
#
_symmetry.space_group_name_H-M   'P 1'
#
loop_
_entity.id
_entity.type
_entity.pdbx_description
1 polymer ?
#
loop_
_entity_poly.entity_id
_entity_poly.type
_entity_poly.pdbx_seq_one_letter_code
_entity_poly.pdbx_strand_id
1 'polypeptide(L)'
;MPEQTSSSCSLTGCTKKWLLRLTVFYVLYLICSWLDTIKDRWYVFDPPFLHELAKDAVATHPDNLDGMIQHIVTNLTDTYPASAGIIALNTDSSEWTFNNAGGAMGAMYIIHSSITEYLIIFGTPLGTEGHTGLHPADDYFHILQGEQWAFKPGALEMERYAPGDVHFLPRGTAKQYKMHEGCFALEYARGWIPLMLPFGLADTLTSTLDIPTFVRTARITGREIVNNLLIGKI
;
A
#
# COMPACT_ATOMS: atom_id res chain seq x y z
N MET A 1 -18.81 36.47 49.73
CA MET A 1 -18.99 35.36 48.77
C MET A 1 -18.74 35.94 47.38
N PRO A 2 -17.65 35.58 46.69
CA PRO A 2 -17.31 36.22 45.42
C PRO A 2 -18.20 35.71 44.29
N GLU A 3 -18.55 36.64 43.43
CA GLU A 3 -19.46 36.60 42.30
C GLU A 3 -18.92 35.67 41.19
N GLN A 4 -19.64 34.59 40.91
CA GLN A 4 -19.37 33.74 39.74
C GLN A 4 -19.76 34.49 38.47
N THR A 5 -18.77 35.07 37.80
CA THR A 5 -18.91 35.57 36.43
C THR A 5 -19.08 34.40 35.47
N SER A 6 -20.33 34.11 35.11
CA SER A 6 -20.64 33.20 34.02
C SER A 6 -20.17 33.82 32.70
N SER A 7 -19.17 33.19 32.09
CA SER A 7 -18.66 33.52 30.75
C SER A 7 -19.78 33.30 29.73
N SER A 8 -20.53 34.35 29.42
CA SER A 8 -21.50 34.37 28.33
C SER A 8 -20.76 34.35 26.99
N CYS A 9 -20.52 33.15 26.47
CA CYS A 9 -20.05 32.96 25.10
C CYS A 9 -21.15 33.52 24.16
N SER A 10 -20.91 34.65 23.51
CA SER A 10 -21.90 35.25 22.62
C SER A 10 -22.23 34.28 21.47
N LEU A 11 -23.51 33.93 21.30
CA LEU A 11 -23.99 33.01 20.27
C LEU A 11 -23.43 33.36 18.88
N THR A 12 -23.31 34.65 18.57
CA THR A 12 -22.81 35.20 17.31
C THR A 12 -21.32 34.92 17.06
N GLY A 13 -20.51 34.84 18.12
CA GLY A 13 -19.09 34.46 18.02
C GLY A 13 -18.91 32.95 17.83
N CYS A 14 -19.79 32.15 18.44
CA CYS A 14 -19.79 30.70 18.30
C CYS A 14 -20.21 30.27 16.87
N THR A 15 -21.28 30.86 16.33
CA THR A 15 -21.77 30.56 14.98
C THR A 15 -20.75 30.93 13.89
N LYS A 16 -20.10 32.10 13.99
CA LYS A 16 -19.03 32.49 13.05
C LYS A 16 -17.84 31.52 13.05
N LYS A 17 -17.44 31.01 14.23
CA LYS A 17 -16.37 30.01 14.34
C LYS A 17 -16.74 28.68 13.68
N TRP A 18 -17.96 28.20 13.91
CA TRP A 18 -18.44 26.96 13.29
C TRP A 18 -18.62 27.10 11.78
N LEU A 19 -19.15 28.24 11.31
CA LEU A 19 -19.23 28.55 9.88
C LEU A 19 -17.84 28.55 9.24
N LEU A 20 -16.84 29.20 9.85
CA LEU A 20 -15.47 29.18 9.34
C LEU A 20 -14.91 27.76 9.24
N ARG A 21 -15.09 26.93 10.28
CA ARG A 21 -14.64 25.52 10.28
C ARG A 21 -15.31 24.69 9.18
N LEU A 22 -16.63 24.85 9.01
CA LEU A 22 -17.38 24.17 7.97
C LEU A 22 -16.92 24.61 6.58
N THR A 23 -16.67 25.91 6.38
CA THR A 23 -16.13 26.44 5.13
C THR A 23 -14.74 25.88 4.85
N VAL A 24 -13.83 25.88 5.83
CA VAL A 24 -12.47 25.31 5.67
C VAL A 24 -12.56 23.83 5.34
N PHE A 25 -13.38 23.07 6.05
CA PHE A 25 -13.59 21.64 5.78
C PHE A 25 -14.13 21.41 4.37
N TYR A 26 -15.12 22.18 3.95
CA TYR A 26 -15.71 22.08 2.62
C TYR A 26 -14.69 22.39 1.52
N VAL A 27 -13.88 23.44 1.68
CA VAL A 27 -12.80 23.77 0.75
C VAL A 27 -11.76 22.65 0.68
N LEU A 28 -11.33 22.11 1.82
CA LEU A 28 -10.40 20.98 1.87
C LEU A 28 -11.00 19.73 1.19
N TYR A 29 -12.27 19.43 1.45
CA TYR A 29 -12.98 18.35 0.79
C TYR A 29 -12.97 18.53 -0.74
N LEU A 30 -13.32 19.72 -1.24
CA LEU A 30 -13.29 20.01 -2.68
C LEU A 30 -11.88 19.85 -3.29
N ILE A 31 -10.85 20.32 -2.59
CA ILE A 31 -9.46 20.17 -3.04
C ILE A 31 -9.08 18.69 -3.09
N CYS A 32 -9.33 17.92 -2.03
CA CYS A 32 -9.04 16.48 -2.00
C CYS A 32 -9.82 15.71 -3.06
N SER A 33 -11.11 16.02 -3.25
CA SER A 33 -11.93 15.43 -4.31
C SER A 33 -11.39 15.75 -5.69
N TRP A 34 -10.92 16.98 -5.93
CA TRP A 34 -10.29 17.35 -7.19
C TRP A 34 -8.93 16.69 -7.40
N LEU A 35 -8.07 16.64 -6.37
CA LEU A 35 -6.79 15.92 -6.45
C LEU A 35 -7.00 14.45 -6.79
N ASP A 36 -8.06 13.84 -6.22
CA ASP A 36 -8.41 12.46 -6.52
C ASP A 36 -8.76 12.23 -7.99
N THR A 37 -9.31 13.22 -8.71
CA THR A 37 -9.66 13.05 -10.15
C THR A 37 -8.46 13.14 -11.09
N ILE A 38 -7.31 13.63 -10.61
CA ILE A 38 -6.10 13.83 -11.43
C ILE A 38 -4.92 12.96 -10.97
N LYS A 39 -5.13 12.10 -9.97
CA LYS A 39 -4.05 11.33 -9.34
C LYS A 39 -3.34 10.35 -10.27
N ASP A 40 -4.05 9.89 -11.29
CA ASP A 40 -3.58 9.00 -12.34
C ASP A 40 -2.42 9.59 -13.14
N ARG A 41 -2.30 10.93 -13.19
CA ARG A 41 -1.18 11.62 -13.86
C ARG A 41 0.17 11.39 -13.21
N TRP A 42 0.16 10.96 -11.95
CA TRP A 42 1.38 10.65 -11.21
C TRP A 42 1.72 9.16 -11.25
N TYR A 43 0.88 8.33 -11.87
CA TYR A 43 1.18 6.91 -12.00
C TYR A 43 2.27 6.68 -13.04
N VAL A 44 3.28 5.91 -12.67
CA VAL A 44 4.39 5.51 -13.55
C VAL A 44 4.24 4.06 -13.96
N PHE A 45 3.80 3.19 -13.05
CA PHE A 45 3.67 1.77 -13.37
C PHE A 45 2.38 1.48 -14.13
N ASP A 46 2.51 0.61 -15.14
CA ASP A 46 1.38 0.10 -15.90
C ASP A 46 1.02 -1.33 -15.41
N PRO A 47 -0.21 -1.60 -14.93
CA PRO A 47 -0.58 -2.92 -14.41
C PRO A 47 -0.41 -4.08 -15.41
N PRO A 48 -0.78 -3.95 -16.71
CA PRO A 48 -0.47 -4.95 -17.72
C PRO A 48 1.03 -5.26 -17.84
N PHE A 49 1.89 -4.23 -17.85
CA PHE A 49 3.34 -4.44 -17.84
C PHE A 49 3.81 -5.22 -16.61
N LEU A 50 3.37 -4.84 -15.40
CA LEU A 50 3.74 -5.56 -14.18
C LEU A 50 3.25 -7.02 -14.17
N HIS A 51 2.06 -7.27 -14.73
CA HIS A 51 1.52 -8.61 -14.85
C HIS A 51 2.34 -9.50 -15.77
N GLU A 52 2.71 -8.99 -16.96
CA GLU A 52 3.57 -9.75 -17.88
C GLU A 52 4.98 -9.93 -17.31
N LEU A 53 5.54 -8.94 -16.60
CA LEU A 53 6.81 -9.08 -15.91
C LEU A 53 6.76 -10.16 -14.83
N ALA A 54 5.69 -10.22 -14.03
CA ALA A 54 5.52 -11.26 -13.02
C ALA A 54 5.39 -12.65 -13.66
N LYS A 55 4.61 -12.79 -14.74
CA LYS A 55 4.49 -14.06 -15.49
C LYS A 55 5.82 -14.50 -16.08
N ASP A 56 6.59 -13.58 -16.65
CA ASP A 56 7.91 -13.86 -17.19
C ASP A 56 8.88 -14.30 -16.10
N ALA A 57 8.87 -13.64 -14.93
CA ALA A 57 9.66 -14.07 -13.77
C ALA A 57 9.30 -15.50 -13.34
N VAL A 58 8.01 -15.83 -13.23
CA VAL A 58 7.52 -17.17 -12.88
C VAL A 58 7.96 -18.22 -13.91
N ALA A 59 7.89 -17.90 -15.20
CA ALA A 59 8.25 -18.81 -16.27
C ALA A 59 9.77 -19.04 -16.39
N THR A 60 10.57 -18.00 -16.16
CA THR A 60 12.04 -18.05 -16.29
C THR A 60 12.73 -18.64 -15.07
N HIS A 61 12.14 -18.50 -13.89
CA HIS A 61 12.73 -18.94 -12.61
C HIS A 61 11.77 -19.84 -11.82
N PRO A 62 11.31 -20.97 -12.38
CA PRO A 62 10.36 -21.85 -11.70
C PRO A 62 10.91 -22.33 -10.35
N ASP A 63 10.08 -22.25 -9.31
CA ASP A 63 10.40 -22.61 -7.91
C ASP A 63 11.59 -21.87 -7.28
N ASN A 64 12.12 -20.82 -7.94
CA ASN A 64 13.23 -20.02 -7.44
C ASN A 64 12.78 -18.57 -7.19
N LEU A 65 12.18 -18.33 -6.02
CA LEU A 65 11.66 -17.02 -5.65
C LEU A 65 12.74 -15.92 -5.68
N ASP A 66 13.94 -16.20 -5.17
CA ASP A 66 15.04 -15.22 -5.19
C ASP A 66 15.40 -14.81 -6.63
N GLY A 67 15.43 -15.80 -7.54
CA GLY A 67 15.61 -15.56 -8.97
C GLY A 67 14.50 -14.72 -9.59
N MET A 68 13.23 -15.00 -9.24
CA MET A 68 12.09 -14.21 -9.68
C MET A 68 12.19 -12.75 -9.22
N ILE A 69 12.52 -12.52 -7.94
CA ILE A 69 12.66 -11.17 -7.37
C ILE A 69 13.80 -10.43 -8.06
N GLN A 70 14.95 -11.07 -8.24
CA GLN A 70 16.09 -10.47 -8.93
C GLN A 70 15.73 -10.09 -10.37
N HIS A 71 15.05 -10.99 -11.10
CA HIS A 71 14.59 -10.74 -12.47
C HIS A 71 13.66 -9.53 -12.56
N ILE A 72 12.70 -9.43 -11.64
CA ILE A 72 11.77 -8.30 -11.54
C ILE A 72 12.54 -7.00 -11.29
N VAL A 73 13.39 -6.95 -10.27
CA VAL A 73 14.14 -5.73 -9.92
C VAL A 73 15.08 -5.29 -11.04
N THR A 74 15.75 -6.23 -11.72
CA THR A 74 16.60 -5.92 -12.88
C THR A 74 15.79 -5.33 -14.03
N ASN A 75 14.69 -5.98 -14.44
CA ASN A 75 13.85 -5.48 -15.54
C ASN A 75 13.23 -4.12 -15.22
N LEU A 76 12.81 -3.89 -13.97
CA LEU A 76 12.32 -2.58 -13.54
C LEU A 76 13.41 -1.51 -13.61
N THR A 77 14.63 -1.84 -13.19
CA THR A 77 15.77 -0.91 -13.24
C THR A 77 16.20 -0.60 -14.68
N ASP A 78 16.11 -1.57 -15.58
CA ASP A 78 16.40 -1.38 -17.01
C ASP A 78 15.31 -0.54 -17.70
N THR A 79 14.05 -0.77 -17.36
CA THR A 79 12.89 -0.03 -17.89
C THR A 79 12.84 1.40 -17.35
N TYR A 80 13.17 1.57 -16.07
CA TYR A 80 13.14 2.84 -15.35
C TYR A 80 14.51 3.16 -14.74
N PRO A 81 15.52 3.46 -15.59
CA PRO A 81 16.86 3.74 -15.10
C PRO A 81 16.86 5.02 -14.27
N ALA A 82 17.63 5.03 -13.18
CA ALA A 82 17.71 6.18 -12.27
C ALA A 82 18.11 7.49 -12.99
N SER A 83 18.87 7.40 -14.09
CA SER A 83 19.24 8.55 -14.93
C SER A 83 18.07 9.23 -15.63
N ALA A 84 16.93 8.55 -15.81
CA ALA A 84 15.72 9.14 -16.36
C ALA A 84 15.00 10.05 -15.36
N GLY A 85 15.23 9.87 -14.05
CA GLY A 85 14.63 10.70 -13.00
C GLY A 85 13.10 10.64 -12.91
N ILE A 86 12.48 9.57 -13.41
CA ILE A 86 11.02 9.40 -13.43
C ILE A 86 10.51 8.75 -12.14
N ILE A 87 11.28 7.79 -11.60
CA ILE A 87 10.93 7.01 -10.42
C ILE A 87 12.21 6.58 -9.69
N ALA A 88 12.16 6.52 -8.37
CA ALA A 88 13.21 5.95 -7.55
C ALA A 88 12.82 4.52 -7.12
N LEU A 89 13.74 3.58 -7.33
CA LEU A 89 13.60 2.17 -6.99
C LEU A 89 14.66 1.79 -5.94
N ASN A 90 14.24 1.05 -4.93
CA ASN A 90 15.12 0.43 -3.95
C ASN A 90 15.58 -0.94 -4.45
N THR A 91 16.86 -1.04 -4.84
CA THR A 91 17.45 -2.30 -5.31
C THR A 91 18.10 -3.12 -4.20
N ASP A 92 18.04 -2.68 -2.94
CA ASP A 92 18.58 -3.42 -1.80
C ASP A 92 17.59 -4.49 -1.32
N SER A 93 17.68 -5.67 -1.92
CA SER A 93 16.83 -6.83 -1.59
C SER A 93 17.11 -7.44 -0.20
N SER A 94 18.07 -6.90 0.57
CA SER A 94 18.28 -7.29 1.96
C SER A 94 17.34 -6.59 2.95
N GLU A 95 16.63 -5.54 2.50
CA GLU A 95 15.74 -4.73 3.34
C GLU A 95 14.33 -5.32 3.55
N TRP A 96 14.28 -6.59 3.97
CA TRP A 96 13.03 -7.21 4.42
C TRP A 96 12.60 -6.74 5.80
N THR A 97 11.30 -6.54 5.98
CA THR A 97 10.65 -6.28 7.27
C THR A 97 9.42 -7.16 7.45
N PHE A 98 9.07 -7.49 8.69
CA PHE A 98 7.76 -8.09 8.95
C PHE A 98 6.66 -7.05 8.71
N ASN A 99 5.52 -7.54 8.22
CA ASN A 99 4.31 -6.76 8.04
C ASN A 99 3.14 -7.50 8.70
N ASN A 100 2.50 -6.82 9.66
CA ASN A 100 1.31 -7.30 10.37
C ASN A 100 0.16 -6.31 10.12
N ALA A 101 -0.87 -6.78 9.43
CA ALA A 101 -2.03 -5.98 9.06
C ALA A 101 -3.28 -6.83 8.79
N GLY A 102 -4.44 -6.38 9.25
CA GLY A 102 -5.72 -7.06 9.01
C GLY A 102 -5.80 -8.45 9.63
N GLY A 103 -5.00 -8.75 10.66
CA GLY A 103 -4.86 -10.08 11.26
C GLY A 103 -3.89 -11.01 10.53
N ALA A 104 -3.40 -10.61 9.35
CA ALA A 104 -2.40 -11.37 8.61
C ALA A 104 -0.97 -10.96 8.99
N MET A 105 -0.03 -11.88 8.80
CA MET A 105 1.40 -11.68 9.03
C MET A 105 2.20 -12.23 7.84
N GLY A 106 3.07 -11.38 7.31
CA GLY A 106 4.04 -11.76 6.28
C GLY A 106 5.34 -10.96 6.43
N ALA A 107 6.18 -11.08 5.42
CA ALA A 107 7.36 -10.25 5.24
C ALA A 107 7.20 -9.45 3.94
N MET A 108 7.73 -8.23 3.95
CA MET A 108 7.73 -7.37 2.78
C MET A 108 9.13 -6.85 2.45
N TYR A 109 9.37 -6.68 1.16
CA TYR A 109 10.51 -5.95 0.60
C TYR A 109 9.97 -4.82 -0.29
N ILE A 110 10.27 -3.58 0.08
CA ILE A 110 9.80 -2.39 -0.64
C ILE A 110 10.74 -2.10 -1.81
N ILE A 111 10.24 -2.27 -3.04
CA ILE A 111 10.94 -1.91 -4.29
C ILE A 111 10.69 -0.43 -4.63
N HIS A 112 9.47 0.06 -4.41
CA HIS A 112 9.10 1.46 -4.64
C HIS A 112 8.05 1.92 -3.63
N SER A 113 8.15 3.18 -3.20
CA SER A 113 7.08 3.85 -2.46
C SER A 113 7.08 5.35 -2.75
N SER A 114 5.93 5.87 -3.15
CA SER A 114 5.62 7.29 -3.35
C SER A 114 4.30 7.64 -2.65
N ILE A 115 3.82 8.88 -2.77
CA ILE A 115 2.50 9.28 -2.26
C ILE A 115 1.39 8.57 -3.04
N THR A 116 1.63 8.25 -4.32
CA THR A 116 0.58 7.71 -5.20
C THR A 116 0.71 6.25 -5.58
N GLU A 117 1.90 5.66 -5.46
CA GLU A 117 2.15 4.26 -5.81
C GLU A 117 3.11 3.57 -4.82
N TYR A 118 2.95 2.27 -4.62
CA TYR A 118 4.02 1.42 -4.12
C TYR A 118 4.14 0.15 -4.94
N LEU A 119 5.32 -0.45 -4.91
CA LEU A 119 5.59 -1.77 -5.44
C LEU A 119 6.42 -2.52 -4.42
N ILE A 120 5.91 -3.66 -3.94
CA ILE A 120 6.59 -4.48 -2.93
C ILE A 120 6.57 -5.95 -3.34
N ILE A 121 7.50 -6.73 -2.80
CA ILE A 121 7.30 -8.18 -2.66
C ILE A 121 6.67 -8.39 -1.30
N PHE A 122 5.55 -9.09 -1.24
CA PHE A 122 4.90 -9.48 0.01
C PHE A 122 4.59 -10.96 0.01
N GLY A 123 4.82 -11.62 1.14
CA GLY A 123 4.49 -13.04 1.28
C GLY A 123 4.89 -13.64 2.60
N THR A 124 4.71 -14.96 2.69
CA THR A 124 5.11 -15.75 3.85
C THR A 124 5.45 -17.18 3.41
N PRO A 125 6.54 -17.77 3.93
CA PRO A 125 6.86 -19.17 3.67
C PRO A 125 5.94 -20.14 4.44
N LEU A 126 5.12 -19.64 5.39
CA LEU A 126 4.29 -20.47 6.26
C LEU A 126 2.84 -20.54 5.76
N GLY A 127 2.21 -19.38 5.67
CA GLY A 127 0.78 -19.24 5.42
C GLY A 127 0.18 -18.17 6.35
N THR A 128 -0.79 -17.40 5.86
CA THR A 128 -1.49 -16.37 6.63
C THR A 128 -2.85 -16.05 6.04
N GLU A 129 -3.77 -15.52 6.83
CA GLU A 129 -5.09 -15.08 6.37
C GLU A 129 -5.57 -13.87 7.15
N GLY A 130 -6.42 -13.06 6.55
CA GLY A 130 -6.90 -11.83 7.17
C GLY A 130 -7.82 -11.02 6.29
N HIS A 131 -8.11 -9.81 6.78
CA HIS A 131 -8.88 -8.81 6.06
C HIS A 131 -7.97 -8.09 5.05
N THR A 132 -8.42 -7.87 3.82
CA THR A 132 -7.61 -7.17 2.79
C THR A 132 -7.40 -5.69 3.06
N GLY A 133 -8.22 -5.11 3.93
CA GLY A 133 -8.28 -3.66 4.14
C GLY A 133 -9.30 -2.99 3.24
N LEU A 134 -9.64 -1.74 3.56
CA LEU A 134 -10.52 -0.88 2.75
C LEU A 134 -9.68 0.32 2.30
N HIS A 135 -9.03 0.19 1.16
CA HIS A 135 -8.00 1.13 0.75
C HIS A 135 -8.53 2.21 -0.20
N PRO A 136 -8.01 3.45 -0.12
CA PRO A 136 -8.23 4.50 -1.13
C PRO A 136 -7.32 4.33 -2.35
N ALA A 137 -6.99 3.09 -2.69
CA ALA A 137 -6.12 2.69 -3.78
C ALA A 137 -6.64 1.39 -4.41
N ASP A 138 -6.35 1.20 -5.69
CA ASP A 138 -6.44 -0.10 -6.34
C ASP A 138 -5.20 -0.91 -5.98
N ASP A 139 -5.35 -2.21 -5.77
CA ASP A 139 -4.29 -3.11 -5.35
C ASP A 139 -4.26 -4.38 -6.22
N TYR A 140 -3.07 -4.82 -6.60
CA TYR A 140 -2.81 -5.89 -7.55
C TYR A 140 -1.79 -6.85 -6.95
N PHE A 141 -2.21 -8.07 -6.65
CA PHE A 141 -1.32 -9.13 -6.19
C PHE A 141 -0.99 -10.05 -7.36
N HIS A 142 0.18 -9.86 -7.97
CA HIS A 142 0.69 -10.77 -8.99
C HIS A 142 1.37 -11.96 -8.30
N ILE A 143 0.77 -13.14 -8.35
CA ILE A 143 1.23 -14.30 -7.59
C ILE A 143 2.51 -14.85 -8.22
N LEU A 144 3.59 -14.93 -7.44
CA LEU A 144 4.89 -15.42 -7.88
C LEU A 144 5.12 -16.88 -7.45
N GLN A 145 4.71 -17.21 -6.23
CA GLN A 145 4.86 -18.54 -5.65
C GLN A 145 3.66 -18.87 -4.77
N GLY A 146 3.33 -20.15 -4.68
CA GLY A 146 2.22 -20.65 -3.86
C GLY A 146 0.87 -20.18 -4.38
N GLU A 147 -0.12 -20.10 -3.48
CA GLU A 147 -1.48 -19.71 -3.84
C GLU A 147 -2.07 -18.68 -2.90
N GLN A 148 -2.80 -17.74 -3.48
CA GLN A 148 -3.66 -16.84 -2.74
C GLN A 148 -5.12 -17.23 -2.96
N TRP A 149 -5.86 -17.39 -1.87
CA TRP A 149 -7.30 -17.61 -1.90
C TRP A 149 -8.01 -16.37 -1.38
N ALA A 150 -9.20 -16.08 -1.89
CA ALA A 150 -9.99 -14.94 -1.44
C ALA A 150 -11.48 -15.21 -1.55
N PHE A 151 -12.28 -14.52 -0.74
CA PHE A 151 -13.71 -14.43 -1.00
C PHE A 151 -14.26 -13.10 -0.49
N LYS A 152 -15.32 -12.64 -1.16
CA LYS A 152 -16.08 -11.46 -0.73
C LYS A 152 -17.21 -11.87 0.23
N PRO A 153 -17.61 -10.99 1.17
CA PRO A 153 -18.75 -11.26 2.04
C PRO A 153 -19.99 -11.73 1.24
N GLY A 154 -20.56 -12.86 1.65
CA GLY A 154 -21.73 -13.49 1.02
C GLY A 154 -21.43 -14.44 -0.14
N ALA A 155 -20.19 -14.55 -0.62
CA ALA A 155 -19.81 -15.63 -1.53
C ALA A 155 -19.77 -16.98 -0.78
N LEU A 156 -20.25 -18.05 -1.41
CA LEU A 156 -20.23 -19.41 -0.88
C LEU A 156 -19.02 -20.23 -1.36
N GLU A 157 -18.34 -19.75 -2.39
CA GLU A 157 -17.16 -20.39 -3.00
C GLU A 157 -15.98 -19.42 -2.97
N MET A 158 -14.78 -19.96 -2.84
CA MET A 158 -13.54 -19.17 -2.84
C MET A 158 -13.00 -18.94 -4.25
N GLU A 159 -12.39 -17.79 -4.46
CA GLU A 159 -11.51 -17.49 -5.57
C GLU A 159 -10.11 -18.05 -5.25
N ARG A 160 -9.44 -18.65 -6.23
CA ARG A 160 -8.09 -19.20 -6.11
C ARG A 160 -7.20 -18.61 -7.19
N TYR A 161 -6.06 -18.08 -6.79
CA TYR A 161 -5.06 -17.45 -7.65
C TYR A 161 -3.73 -18.20 -7.47
N ALA A 162 -3.21 -18.74 -8.57
CA ALA A 162 -1.98 -19.53 -8.66
C ALA A 162 -0.83 -18.68 -9.27
N PRO A 163 0.42 -19.18 -9.31
CA PRO A 163 1.54 -18.43 -9.88
C PRO A 163 1.27 -17.99 -11.32
N GLY A 164 1.50 -16.71 -11.60
CA GLY A 164 1.18 -16.07 -12.87
C GLY A 164 -0.22 -15.44 -12.94
N ASP A 165 -1.12 -15.71 -11.97
CA ASP A 165 -2.40 -15.01 -11.85
C ASP A 165 -2.24 -13.63 -11.19
N VAL A 166 -3.26 -12.78 -11.34
CA VAL A 166 -3.37 -11.52 -10.59
C VAL A 166 -4.67 -11.46 -9.80
N HIS A 167 -4.58 -11.27 -8.49
CA HIS A 167 -5.73 -10.92 -7.66
C HIS A 167 -5.86 -9.41 -7.60
N PHE A 168 -6.86 -8.88 -8.29
CA PHE A 168 -7.18 -7.45 -8.30
C PHE A 168 -8.20 -7.11 -7.22
N LEU A 169 -7.85 -6.13 -6.38
CA LEU A 169 -8.69 -5.54 -5.35
C LEU A 169 -8.98 -4.07 -5.71
N PRO A 170 -10.18 -3.78 -6.26
CA PRO A 170 -10.57 -2.41 -6.56
C PRO A 170 -10.63 -1.55 -5.30
N ARG A 171 -10.32 -0.26 -5.46
CA ARG A 171 -10.47 0.75 -4.41
C ARG A 171 -11.81 0.65 -3.68
N GLY A 172 -11.76 0.74 -2.35
CA GLY A 172 -12.95 0.76 -1.50
C GLY A 172 -13.70 -0.57 -1.44
N THR A 173 -13.07 -1.66 -1.87
CA THR A 173 -13.59 -3.02 -1.67
C THR A 173 -12.82 -3.72 -0.56
N ALA A 174 -13.42 -4.77 0.00
CA ALA A 174 -12.79 -5.60 1.01
C ALA A 174 -13.15 -7.07 0.77
N LYS A 175 -12.19 -7.95 1.04
CA LYS A 175 -12.34 -9.41 1.04
C LYS A 175 -11.67 -9.99 2.28
N GLN A 176 -11.97 -11.24 2.59
CA GLN A 176 -11.01 -12.07 3.31
C GLN A 176 -10.05 -12.65 2.27
N TYR A 177 -8.77 -12.68 2.59
CA TYR A 177 -7.76 -13.35 1.79
C TYR A 177 -6.96 -14.32 2.65
N LYS A 178 -6.32 -15.27 1.98
CA LYS A 178 -5.40 -16.23 2.55
C LYS A 178 -4.23 -16.45 1.60
N MET A 179 -3.02 -16.23 2.07
CA MET A 179 -1.82 -16.79 1.47
C MET A 179 -1.66 -18.20 2.03
N HIS A 180 -1.96 -19.22 1.21
CA HIS A 180 -2.29 -20.55 1.71
C HIS A 180 -1.11 -21.24 2.42
N GLU A 181 -0.11 -21.66 1.65
CA GLU A 181 1.10 -22.34 2.11
C GLU A 181 2.25 -21.86 1.23
N GLY A 182 3.25 -21.19 1.82
CA GLY A 182 4.41 -20.70 1.07
C GLY A 182 4.07 -19.81 -0.12
N CYS A 183 3.37 -18.69 0.12
CA CYS A 183 2.88 -17.82 -0.95
C CYS A 183 3.58 -16.45 -0.93
N PHE A 184 4.00 -15.99 -2.11
CA PHE A 184 4.61 -14.68 -2.34
C PHE A 184 4.03 -14.04 -3.60
N ALA A 185 3.86 -12.73 -3.56
CA ALA A 185 3.35 -11.93 -4.66
C ALA A 185 4.19 -10.66 -4.86
N LEU A 186 4.25 -10.21 -6.11
CA LEU A 186 4.57 -8.82 -6.44
C LEU A 186 3.27 -8.02 -6.25
N GLU A 187 3.26 -7.16 -5.25
CA GLU A 187 2.10 -6.37 -4.87
C GLU A 187 2.31 -4.92 -5.33
N TYR A 188 1.36 -4.46 -6.15
CA TYR A 188 1.34 -3.10 -6.68
C TYR A 188 0.06 -2.41 -6.24
N ALA A 189 0.19 -1.25 -5.61
CA ALA A 189 -0.95 -0.38 -5.35
C ALA A 189 -0.80 0.99 -5.98
N ARG A 190 -1.92 1.55 -6.44
CA ARG A 190 -2.03 2.89 -7.00
C ARG A 190 -3.24 3.65 -6.46
N GLY A 191 -3.02 4.83 -5.90
CA GLY A 191 -4.03 5.62 -5.22
C GLY A 191 -3.42 6.61 -4.25
N TRP A 192 -3.91 6.66 -3.01
CA TRP A 192 -3.32 7.50 -1.95
C TRP A 192 -2.62 6.63 -0.90
N ILE A 193 -1.35 6.30 -1.13
CA ILE A 193 -0.58 5.33 -0.35
C ILE A 193 -0.44 5.70 1.14
N PRO A 194 -0.14 6.97 1.53
CA PRO A 194 -0.03 7.31 2.94
C PRO A 194 -1.31 7.04 3.74
N LEU A 195 -2.47 7.05 3.10
CA LEU A 195 -3.76 6.77 3.73
C LEU A 195 -4.00 5.26 3.96
N MET A 196 -3.18 4.39 3.36
CA MET A 196 -3.18 2.94 3.63
C MET A 196 -2.36 2.57 4.87
N LEU A 197 -1.36 3.38 5.23
CA LEU A 197 -0.43 3.12 6.34
C LEU A 197 -1.10 2.88 7.70
N PRO A 198 -2.19 3.57 8.09
CA PRO A 198 -2.86 3.27 9.35
C PRO A 198 -3.33 1.81 9.44
N PHE A 199 -3.83 1.24 8.34
CA PHE A 199 -4.18 -0.18 8.27
C PHE A 199 -2.93 -1.06 8.30
N GLY A 200 -1.93 -0.75 7.46
CA GLY A 200 -0.69 -1.52 7.34
C GLY A 200 0.18 -1.55 8.61
N LEU A 201 -0.09 -0.66 9.58
CA LEU A 201 0.68 -0.53 10.83
C LEU A 201 -0.18 -0.76 12.08
N ALA A 202 -1.51 -0.91 11.95
CA ALA A 202 -2.42 -1.04 13.08
C ALA A 202 -2.01 -2.21 13.99
N ASP A 203 -1.93 -3.42 13.44
CA ASP A 203 -1.62 -4.62 14.24
C ASP A 203 -0.19 -4.58 14.80
N THR A 204 0.74 -3.93 14.10
CA THR A 204 2.09 -3.71 14.65
C THR A 204 2.04 -2.84 15.92
N LEU A 205 1.19 -1.80 15.93
CA LEU A 205 1.08 -0.83 17.03
C LEU A 205 0.13 -1.26 18.15
N THR A 206 -0.84 -2.15 17.87
CA THR A 206 -1.89 -2.53 18.83
C THR A 206 -1.90 -4.01 19.19
N SER A 207 -1.22 -4.87 18.41
CA SER A 207 -1.17 -6.32 18.63
C SER A 207 0.25 -6.80 18.95
N THR A 208 1.18 -6.74 17.99
CA THR A 208 2.52 -7.33 18.20
C THR A 208 3.43 -6.44 19.03
N LEU A 209 3.20 -5.12 19.02
CA LEU A 209 4.03 -4.11 19.67
C LEU A 209 5.51 -4.19 19.24
N ASP A 210 5.77 -4.64 18.01
CA ASP A 210 7.10 -4.75 17.45
C ASP A 210 7.62 -3.38 16.98
N ILE A 211 7.99 -2.55 17.97
CA ILE A 211 8.49 -1.19 17.76
C ILE A 211 9.76 -1.17 16.89
N PRO A 212 10.75 -2.08 17.04
CA PRO A 212 11.89 -2.13 16.13
C PRO A 212 11.50 -2.30 14.67
N THR A 213 10.60 -3.25 14.36
CA THR A 213 10.10 -3.43 12.99
C THR A 213 9.34 -2.21 12.51
N PHE A 214 8.47 -1.62 13.34
CA PHE A 214 7.76 -0.38 13.01
C PHE A 214 8.73 0.74 12.59
N VAL A 215 9.78 1.00 13.39
CA VAL A 215 10.77 2.05 13.09
C VAL A 215 11.51 1.75 11.79
N ARG A 216 11.91 0.48 11.57
CA ARG A 216 12.61 0.08 10.34
C ARG A 216 11.73 0.29 9.12
N THR A 217 10.48 -0.16 9.17
CA THR A 217 9.49 0.01 8.10
C THR A 217 9.24 1.50 7.83
N ALA A 218 8.95 2.30 8.85
CA ALA A 218 8.70 3.73 8.69
C ALA A 218 9.91 4.48 8.08
N ARG A 219 11.13 4.10 8.47
CA ARG A 219 12.37 4.66 7.91
C ARG A 219 12.52 4.34 6.43
N ILE A 220 12.33 3.07 6.03
CA ILE A 220 12.45 2.63 4.63
C ILE A 220 11.38 3.31 3.79
N THR A 221 10.10 3.21 4.17
CA THR A 221 8.99 3.86 3.47
C THR A 221 9.20 5.36 3.34
N GLY A 222 9.60 6.04 4.43
CA GLY A 222 9.87 7.48 4.42
C GLY A 222 11.04 7.86 3.50
N ARG A 223 12.13 7.07 3.51
CA ARG A 223 13.27 7.26 2.60
C ARG A 223 12.83 7.16 1.14
N GLU A 224 12.09 6.12 0.78
CA GLU A 224 11.62 5.91 -0.60
C GLU A 224 10.66 7.01 -1.07
N ILE A 225 9.72 7.42 -0.21
CA ILE A 225 8.81 8.54 -0.52
C ILE A 225 9.62 9.84 -0.74
N VAL A 226 10.57 10.15 0.13
CA VAL A 226 11.40 11.35 0.00
C VAL A 226 12.24 11.31 -1.28
N ASN A 227 12.85 10.17 -1.61
CA ASN A 227 13.63 10.01 -2.84
C ASN A 227 12.79 10.29 -4.09
N ASN A 228 11.55 9.81 -4.12
CA ASN A 228 10.61 10.07 -5.22
C ASN A 228 10.19 11.56 -5.29
N LEU A 229 9.89 12.18 -4.14
CA LEU A 229 9.55 13.59 -4.09
C LEU A 229 10.70 14.50 -4.58
N LEU A 230 11.95 14.15 -4.29
CA LEU A 230 13.13 14.90 -4.74
C LEU A 230 13.30 14.93 -6.26
N ILE A 231 12.79 13.92 -6.97
CA ILE A 231 12.77 13.86 -8.44
C ILE A 231 11.43 14.30 -9.05
N GLY A 232 10.50 14.81 -8.22
CA GLY A 232 9.20 15.29 -8.67
C GLY A 232 8.15 14.19 -8.89
N LYS A 233 8.45 12.93 -8.54
CA LYS A 233 7.47 11.85 -8.49
C LYS A 233 6.64 12.00 -7.22
N ILE A 234 5.34 12.23 -7.42
CA ILE A 234 4.34 12.29 -6.35
C ILE A 234 3.86 10.88 -6.06
#